data_AF-A0A1Z9AVA3-F1
#
_entry.id   AF-A0A1Z9AVA3-F1
#
_cell.length_a   1.000
_cell.length_b   1.000
_cell.length_c   1.000
_cell.angle_alpha   90.00
_cell.angle_beta   90.00
_cell.angle_gamma   90.00
#
_symmetry.space_group_name_H-M   'P 1'
#
loop_
_entity.id
_entity.type
_entity.pdbx_description
1 polymer ?
#
loop_
_entity_poly.entity_id
_entity_poly.type
_entity_poly.pdbx_seq_one_letter_code
_entity_poly.pdbx_strand_id
1 'polypeptide(L)'
;MKEQEDVRHGFDSGKAGRRAECDGGGLVMGSRYAARQEFTGTLTGDYYDQGSPPWRWYRMESLTRKPADFPFEAVWCESESLFLIDE
;
A
#
# COMPACT_ATOMS: atom_id res chain seq x y z
N MET A 1 14.07 -20.69 14.06
CA MET A 1 13.88 -21.05 12.63
C MET A 1 13.38 -19.79 11.95
N LYS A 2 14.10 -19.26 10.96
CA LYS A 2 13.74 -17.99 10.29
C LYS A 2 12.75 -18.33 9.19
N GLU A 3 11.45 -18.26 9.48
CA GLU A 3 10.44 -18.05 8.43
C GLU A 3 10.70 -16.64 7.87
N GLN A 4 11.64 -16.54 6.93
CA GLN A 4 11.66 -15.40 6.03
C GLN A 4 10.47 -15.62 5.11
N GLU A 5 9.33 -15.05 5.46
CA GLU A 5 8.25 -14.83 4.51
C GLU A 5 8.88 -14.27 3.23
N ASP A 6 8.69 -14.94 2.09
CA ASP A 6 9.34 -14.61 0.81
C ASP A 6 8.82 -13.24 0.34
N VAL A 7 9.43 -12.16 0.83
CA VAL A 7 9.09 -10.80 0.40
C VAL A 7 9.82 -10.53 -0.91
N ARG A 8 9.08 -10.41 -2.01
CA ARG A 8 9.64 -10.09 -3.32
C ARG A 8 9.36 -8.64 -3.67
N HIS A 9 10.39 -7.83 -3.79
CA HIS A 9 10.26 -6.44 -4.22
C HIS A 9 10.33 -6.32 -5.75
N GLY A 10 9.65 -5.33 -6.30
CA GLY A 10 9.74 -4.98 -7.72
C GLY A 10 9.23 -3.57 -8.00
N PHE A 11 9.22 -3.22 -9.28
CA PHE A 11 8.78 -1.91 -9.77
C PHE A 11 7.87 -2.07 -10.99
N ASP A 12 6.71 -1.40 -10.95
CA ASP A 12 5.72 -1.36 -12.03
C ASP A 12 5.66 0.05 -12.62
N SER A 13 6.23 0.20 -13.82
CA SER A 13 6.25 1.48 -14.53
C SER A 13 4.87 1.93 -15.03
N GLY A 14 3.90 1.02 -15.15
CA GLY A 14 2.53 1.34 -15.53
C GLY A 14 1.69 1.90 -14.37
N LYS A 15 2.15 1.72 -13.12
CA LYS A 15 1.55 2.33 -11.92
C LYS A 15 2.32 3.57 -11.46
N ALA A 16 3.60 3.69 -11.79
CA ALA A 16 4.42 4.83 -11.40
C ALA A 16 3.83 6.17 -11.85
N GLY A 17 3.72 7.12 -10.92
CA GLY A 17 3.20 8.47 -11.16
C GLY A 17 1.68 8.55 -11.29
N ARG A 18 0.95 7.43 -11.20
CA ARG A 18 -0.51 7.44 -11.31
C ARG A 18 -1.17 7.75 -9.98
N ARG A 19 -2.28 8.49 -10.02
CA ARG A 19 -3.11 8.71 -8.83
C ARG A 19 -4.01 7.51 -8.58
N ALA A 20 -4.07 7.09 -7.33
CA ALA A 20 -4.92 6.01 -6.88
C ALA A 20 -5.55 6.31 -5.52
N GLU A 21 -6.68 5.68 -5.28
CA GLU A 21 -7.26 5.49 -3.97
C GLU A 21 -7.03 4.06 -3.54
N CYS A 22 -6.77 3.87 -2.24
CA CYS A 22 -6.71 2.55 -1.67
C CYS A 22 -7.30 2.52 -0.27
N ASP A 23 -7.81 1.36 0.10
CA ASP A 23 -8.10 1.07 1.50
C ASP A 23 -6.83 0.46 2.12
N GLY A 24 -6.05 1.30 2.80
CA GLY A 24 -4.73 0.94 3.31
C GLY A 24 -4.84 0.10 4.58
N GLY A 25 -4.28 -1.10 4.55
CA GLY A 25 -4.18 -2.01 5.70
C GLY A 25 -3.07 -1.67 6.68
N GLY A 26 -2.78 -0.38 6.89
CA GLY A 26 -1.80 0.04 7.88
C GLY A 26 -2.18 -0.54 9.24
N LEU A 27 -1.25 -1.29 9.87
CA LEU A 27 -1.39 -1.67 11.27
C LEU A 27 -1.73 -0.41 12.07
N VAL A 28 -2.93 -0.33 12.63
CA VAL A 28 -3.22 0.68 13.65
C VAL A 28 -2.19 0.48 14.75
N MET A 29 -1.37 1.50 15.04
CA MET A 29 -0.33 1.38 16.07
C MET A 29 -0.97 0.88 17.38
N GLY A 30 -0.53 -0.29 17.85
CA GLY A 30 -1.04 -0.93 19.05
C GLY A 30 -2.21 -1.92 18.84
N SER A 31 -2.63 -2.20 17.61
CA SER A 31 -3.71 -3.13 17.31
C SER A 31 -3.30 -4.19 16.28
N ARG A 32 -3.78 -5.43 16.46
CA ARG A 32 -3.67 -6.53 15.49
C ARG A 32 -4.67 -6.42 14.33
N TYR A 33 -5.40 -5.31 14.24
CA TYR A 33 -6.45 -5.09 13.25
C TYR A 33 -5.93 -4.14 12.17
N ALA A 34 -6.05 -4.57 10.91
CA ALA A 34 -6.01 -3.67 9.77
C ALA A 34 -7.29 -2.83 9.85
N ALA A 35 -7.17 -1.54 10.19
CA ALA A 35 -8.31 -0.65 10.03
C ALA A 35 -8.40 -0.30 8.55
N ARG A 36 -9.60 -0.46 7.99
CA ARG A 36 -9.94 0.06 6.67
C ARG A 36 -9.89 1.57 6.72
N GLN A 37 -8.76 2.13 6.29
CA GLN A 37 -8.54 3.56 6.22
C GLN A 37 -8.36 3.94 4.75
N GLU A 38 -9.16 4.89 4.29
CA GLU A 38 -9.08 5.38 2.92
C GLU A 38 -7.86 6.30 2.78
N PHE A 39 -7.01 5.98 1.80
CA PHE A 39 -5.89 6.80 1.37
C PHE A 39 -6.06 7.18 -0.09
N THR A 40 -5.71 8.42 -0.43
CA THR A 40 -5.59 8.89 -1.81
C THR A 40 -4.22 9.50 -1.98
N GLY A 41 -3.53 9.18 -3.06
CA GLY A 41 -2.19 9.68 -3.32
C GLY A 41 -1.68 9.28 -4.70
N THR A 42 -0.36 9.35 -4.86
CA THR A 42 0.33 9.01 -6.10
C THR A 42 1.16 7.76 -5.89
N LEU A 43 1.01 6.78 -6.77
CA LEU A 43 1.77 5.55 -6.73
C LEU A 43 3.19 5.78 -7.22
N THR A 44 4.17 5.22 -6.51
CA THR A 44 5.58 5.33 -6.92
C THR A 44 5.93 4.34 -8.03
N GLY A 45 5.16 3.25 -8.11
CA GLY A 45 5.48 2.07 -8.92
C GLY A 45 6.21 0.99 -8.11
N ASP A 46 6.76 1.30 -6.94
CA ASP A 46 7.34 0.29 -6.06
C ASP A 46 6.25 -0.66 -5.57
N TYR A 47 6.53 -1.95 -5.64
CA TYR A 47 5.68 -2.96 -5.03
C TYR A 47 6.50 -3.99 -4.26
N TYR A 48 5.85 -4.67 -3.31
CA TYR A 48 6.35 -5.92 -2.76
C TYR A 48 5.24 -6.96 -2.70
N ASP A 49 5.62 -8.21 -2.92
CA ASP A 49 4.76 -9.37 -2.79
C ASP A 49 5.11 -10.08 -1.48
N GLN A 50 4.15 -10.33 -0.59
CA GLN A 50 4.35 -11.01 0.70
C GLN A 50 3.23 -12.02 0.96
N GLY A 51 3.58 -13.18 1.51
CA GLY A 51 2.63 -14.24 1.89
C GLY A 51 2.70 -15.49 1.02
N SER A 52 1.87 -16.48 1.32
CA SER A 52 1.71 -17.70 0.53
C SER A 52 0.24 -18.13 0.51
N PRO A 53 -0.52 -17.83 -0.56
CA PRO A 53 -0.09 -17.17 -1.80
C PRO A 53 0.34 -15.71 -1.60
N PRO A 54 1.19 -15.15 -2.48
CA PRO A 54 1.71 -13.81 -2.32
C PRO A 54 0.64 -12.74 -2.59
N TRP A 55 0.43 -11.83 -1.64
CA TRP A 55 -0.33 -10.59 -1.84
C TRP A 55 0.61 -9.47 -2.28
N ARG A 56 0.20 -8.75 -3.33
CA ARG A 56 0.96 -7.61 -3.86
C ARG A 56 0.55 -6.32 -3.18
N TRP A 57 1.54 -5.54 -2.76
CA TRP A 57 1.38 -4.25 -2.11
C TRP A 57 2.12 -3.19 -2.93
N TYR A 58 1.44 -2.11 -3.31
CA TYR A 58 2.02 -0.97 -4.00
C TYR A 58 2.27 0.18 -3.04
N ARG A 59 3.38 0.89 -3.22
CA ARG A 59 3.70 2.09 -2.46
C ARG A 59 2.96 3.29 -3.02
N MET A 60 2.22 3.96 -2.15
CA MET A 60 1.59 5.24 -2.43
C MET A 60 2.27 6.31 -1.57
N GLU A 61 2.62 7.42 -2.20
CA GLU A 61 3.17 8.61 -1.58
C GLU A 61 2.34 9.84 -1.93
N SER A 62 2.79 11.02 -1.50
CA SER A 62 2.11 12.28 -1.78
C SER A 62 0.62 12.20 -1.44
N LEU A 63 0.33 11.71 -0.23
CA LEU A 63 -1.02 11.40 0.23
C LEU A 63 -1.86 12.68 0.32
N THR A 64 -2.81 12.83 -0.60
CA THR A 64 -3.77 13.93 -0.63
C THR A 64 -4.94 13.70 0.32
N ARG A 65 -5.28 12.43 0.59
CA ARG A 65 -6.25 12.02 1.61
C ARG A 65 -5.56 11.01 2.51
N LYS A 66 -5.46 11.32 3.80
CA LYS A 66 -5.00 10.41 4.83
C LYS A 66 -5.69 10.68 6.16
N PRO A 67 -5.83 9.69 7.04
CA PRO A 67 -6.29 9.89 8.41
C PRO A 67 -5.40 10.89 9.15
N ALA A 68 -6.01 11.71 10.01
CA ALA A 68 -5.29 12.74 10.76
C ALA A 68 -4.18 12.16 11.65
N ASP A 69 -4.39 10.94 12.17
CA ASP A 69 -3.46 10.25 13.06
C ASP A 69 -2.40 9.42 12.31
N PHE A 70 -2.35 9.48 10.97
CA PHE A 70 -1.37 8.73 10.18
C PHE A 70 -0.03 9.48 10.10
N PRO A 71 1.03 8.99 10.78
CA PRO A 71 2.26 9.74 10.95
C PRO A 71 3.19 9.66 9.74
N PHE A 72 2.94 8.71 8.82
CA PHE A 72 3.79 8.50 7.67
C PHE A 72 3.36 9.36 6.46
N GLU A 73 4.29 9.56 5.55
CA GLU A 73 4.09 10.28 4.29
C GLU A 73 3.79 9.34 3.12
N ALA A 74 3.95 8.03 3.34
CA ALA A 74 3.66 6.98 2.39
C ALA A 74 2.93 5.82 3.08
N VAL A 75 2.13 5.10 2.31
CA VAL A 75 1.37 3.92 2.74
C VAL A 75 1.56 2.80 1.71
N TRP A 76 1.52 1.55 2.17
CA TRP A 76 1.47 0.39 1.29
C TRP A 76 0.02 -0.05 1.12
N CYS A 77 -0.41 -0.07 -0.13
CA CYS A 77 -1.76 -0.40 -0.55
C CYS A 77 -1.78 -1.79 -1.19
N GLU A 78 -2.65 -2.66 -0.72
CA GLU A 78 -2.83 -3.98 -1.31
C GLU A 78 -3.49 -3.86 -2.70
N SER A 79 -3.09 -4.71 -3.65
CA SER A 79 -3.47 -4.60 -5.06
C SER A 79 -4.95 -4.80 -5.33
N GLU A 80 -5.65 -5.66 -4.58
CA GLU A 80 -7.10 -5.85 -4.71
C GLU A 80 -7.89 -4.68 -4.13
N SER A 81 -7.28 -3.90 -3.24
CA SER A 81 -7.86 -2.74 -2.58
C SER A 81 -7.41 -1.40 -3.20
N LEU A 82 -6.74 -1.43 -4.36
CA LEU A 82 -6.20 -0.26 -5.06
C LEU A 82 -7.01 0.06 -6.31
N PHE A 83 -7.49 1.30 -6.41
CA PHE A 83 -8.30 1.82 -7.48
C PHE A 83 -7.63 3.03 -8.11
N LEU A 84 -7.35 2.98 -9.41
CA LEU A 84 -6.79 4.12 -10.13
C LEU A 84 -7.88 5.15 -10.37
N ILE A 85 -7.60 6.42 -10.07
CA ILE A 85 -8.54 7.53 -10.27
C ILE A 85 -8.39 8.13 -11.68
N ASP A 86 -7.22 7.98 -12.28
CA ASP A 86 -6.85 8.54 -13.59
C ASP A 86 -6.99 7.47 -14.70
N GLU A 87 -8.12 6.75 -14.73
CA GLU A 87 -8.50 5.83 -15.84
C GLU A 87 -9.69 6.33 -16.64
#